data_AF-A0A7J2TPJ9-F1
#
_entry.id   AF-A0A7J2TPJ9-F1
#
_cell.length_a   1.000
_cell.length_b   1.000
_cell.length_c   1.000
_cell.angle_alpha   90.00
_cell.angle_beta   90.00
_cell.angle_gamma   90.00
#
_symmetry.space_group_name_H-M   'P 1'
#
loop_
_entity.id
_entity.type
_entity.pdbx_description
1 polymer ?
#
loop_
_entity_poly.entity_id
_entity_poly.type
_entity_poly.pdbx_seq_one_letter_code
_entity_poly.pdbx_strand_id
1 'polypeptide(L)'
;MSTKWSKKLSAQCSIDPDVLETMRKELSSSCYGDTEIAQQIIEELTTSCGFNEDDLRKFVLEVAKSCPLDAKRLRKGIIEAEGKKEMAYQAIYKSSIRPL
;
A
#
# COMPACT_ATOMS: atom_id res chain seq x y z
N MET A 1 -18.47 6.37 -4.52
CA MET A 1 -18.93 4.97 -4.60
C MET A 1 -17.78 4.07 -4.22
N SER A 2 -17.84 3.44 -3.04
CA SER A 2 -16.82 2.45 -2.64
C SER A 2 -16.87 1.27 -3.61
N THR A 3 -15.76 1.04 -4.27
CA THR A 3 -15.49 -0.05 -5.21
C THR A 3 -15.64 -1.42 -4.55
N LYS A 4 -15.87 -2.48 -5.34
CA LYS A 4 -16.07 -3.85 -4.80
C LYS A 4 -14.88 -4.36 -3.97
N TRP A 5 -13.65 -3.92 -4.27
CA TRP A 5 -12.44 -4.36 -3.56
C TRP A 5 -12.36 -3.77 -2.15
N SER A 6 -12.58 -2.46 -1.99
CA SER A 6 -12.53 -1.78 -0.68
C SER A 6 -13.58 -2.32 0.29
N LYS A 7 -14.80 -2.65 -0.18
CA LYS A 7 -15.82 -3.31 0.63
C LYS A 7 -15.42 -4.73 1.04
N LYS A 8 -14.76 -5.48 0.16
CA LYS A 8 -14.30 -6.84 0.45
C LYS A 8 -13.21 -6.83 1.52
N LEU A 9 -12.22 -5.95 1.38
CA LEU A 9 -11.17 -5.76 2.38
C LEU A 9 -11.68 -5.24 3.70
N SER A 10 -12.63 -4.31 3.64
CA SER A 10 -13.32 -3.82 4.83
C SER A 10 -13.98 -4.95 5.61
N ALA A 11 -14.70 -5.84 4.93
CA ALA A 11 -15.32 -7.00 5.57
C ALA A 11 -14.29 -8.01 6.09
N GLN A 12 -13.13 -8.12 5.44
CA GLN A 12 -12.09 -9.09 5.82
C GLN A 12 -11.27 -8.63 7.03
N CYS A 13 -10.90 -7.35 7.08
CA CYS A 13 -9.95 -6.83 8.07
C CYS A 13 -10.51 -5.69 8.94
N SER A 14 -11.81 -5.40 8.85
CA SER A 14 -12.48 -4.31 9.60
C SER A 14 -11.88 -2.93 9.36
N ILE A 15 -11.42 -2.66 8.14
CA ILE A 15 -10.90 -1.33 7.74
C ILE A 15 -12.02 -0.56 7.04
N ASP A 16 -12.11 0.75 7.25
CA ASP A 16 -13.12 1.55 6.57
C ASP A 16 -12.88 1.60 5.04
N PRO A 17 -13.90 1.31 4.21
CA PRO A 17 -13.73 1.26 2.75
C PRO A 17 -13.48 2.64 2.13
N ASP A 18 -13.92 3.73 2.77
CA ASP A 18 -13.65 5.10 2.32
C ASP A 18 -12.18 5.46 2.54
N VAL A 19 -11.60 4.96 3.64
CA VAL A 19 -10.19 5.11 3.95
C VAL A 19 -9.31 4.36 2.95
N LEU A 20 -9.67 3.12 2.59
CA LEU A 20 -8.97 2.36 1.54
C LEU A 20 -8.97 3.08 0.19
N GLU A 21 -10.10 3.71 -0.19
CA GLU A 21 -10.18 4.51 -1.43
C GLU A 21 -9.34 5.78 -1.36
N THR A 22 -9.32 6.45 -0.21
CA THR A 22 -8.48 7.64 0.03
C THR A 22 -7.00 7.27 -0.12
N MET A 23 -6.55 6.21 0.55
CA MET A 23 -5.18 5.70 0.46
C MET A 23 -4.77 5.34 -0.97
N ARG A 24 -5.67 4.69 -1.72
CA ARG A 24 -5.44 4.34 -3.12
C ARG A 24 -5.19 5.59 -3.97
N LYS A 25 -6.00 6.64 -3.78
CA LYS A 25 -5.84 7.91 -4.48
C LYS A 25 -4.55 8.61 -4.10
N GLU A 26 -4.21 8.65 -2.82
CA GLU A 26 -2.99 9.27 -2.32
C GLU A 26 -1.73 8.60 -2.89
N LEU A 27 -1.67 7.26 -2.88
CA LEU A 27 -0.57 6.49 -3.49
C LEU A 27 -0.47 6.72 -5.00
N SER A 28 -1.60 6.70 -5.69
CA SER A 28 -1.66 6.93 -7.13
C SER A 28 -1.23 8.36 -7.48
N SER A 29 -1.67 9.35 -6.73
CA SER A 29 -1.37 10.76 -7.00
C SER A 29 0.03 11.19 -6.56
N SER A 30 0.57 10.60 -5.49
CA SER A 30 1.85 11.06 -4.92
C SER A 30 3.06 10.58 -5.71
N CYS A 31 3.01 9.38 -6.30
CA CYS A 31 4.22 8.80 -6.87
C CYS A 31 4.01 8.04 -8.17
N TYR A 32 3.05 7.12 -8.22
CA TYR A 32 3.01 6.14 -9.32
C TYR A 32 2.20 6.57 -10.53
N GLY A 33 1.26 7.51 -10.38
CA GLY A 33 0.26 7.81 -11.42
C GLY A 33 -0.68 6.64 -11.73
N ASP A 34 -0.43 5.46 -11.16
CA ASP A 34 -1.09 4.21 -11.48
C ASP A 34 -1.96 3.76 -10.30
N THR A 35 -3.27 3.85 -10.51
CA THR A 35 -4.26 3.53 -9.48
C THR A 35 -4.41 2.03 -9.26
N GLU A 36 -4.04 1.20 -10.24
CA GLU A 36 -4.13 -0.26 -10.15
C GLU A 36 -3.01 -0.80 -9.26
N ILE A 37 -1.77 -0.33 -9.43
CA ILE A 37 -0.65 -0.72 -8.57
C ILE A 37 -0.89 -0.26 -7.13
N ALA A 38 -1.40 0.96 -6.94
CA ALA A 38 -1.78 1.46 -5.62
C ALA A 38 -2.81 0.54 -4.93
N GLN A 39 -3.81 0.08 -5.68
CA GLN A 39 -4.81 -0.86 -5.17
C GLN A 39 -4.17 -2.20 -4.76
N GLN A 40 -3.35 -2.78 -5.64
CA GLN A 40 -2.69 -4.06 -5.38
C GLN A 40 -1.79 -3.99 -4.14
N ILE A 41 -1.05 -2.90 -3.94
CA ILE A 41 -0.22 -2.74 -2.73
C ILE A 41 -1.07 -2.76 -1.47
N ILE A 42 -2.20 -2.05 -1.47
CA ILE A 42 -3.11 -2.02 -0.32
C ILE A 42 -3.72 -3.41 -0.09
N GLU A 43 -4.16 -4.10 -1.15
CA GLU A 43 -4.67 -5.47 -1.08
C GLU A 43 -3.62 -6.41 -0.46
N GLU A 44 -2.37 -6.40 -0.93
CA GLU A 44 -1.31 -7.26 -0.41
C GLU A 44 -0.96 -6.96 1.06
N LEU A 45 -0.94 -5.68 1.45
CA LEU A 45 -0.73 -5.27 2.85
C LEU A 45 -1.83 -5.75 3.79
N THR A 46 -3.05 -5.85 3.26
CA THR A 46 -4.24 -6.22 4.02
C THR A 46 -4.62 -7.69 3.85
N THR A 47 -3.95 -8.47 2.99
CA THR A 47 -4.17 -9.91 2.81
C THR A 47 -4.15 -10.69 4.12
N SER A 48 -3.19 -10.39 5.00
CA SER A 48 -3.04 -11.06 6.31
C SER A 48 -3.77 -10.32 7.44
N CYS A 49 -4.54 -9.26 7.15
CA CYS A 49 -5.11 -8.32 8.13
C CYS A 49 -4.12 -7.82 9.19
N GLY A 50 -2.81 -7.85 8.89
CA GLY A 50 -1.76 -7.41 9.79
C GLY A 50 -1.69 -5.88 9.91
N PHE A 51 -2.27 -5.16 8.95
CA PHE A 51 -2.33 -3.72 8.91
C PHE A 51 -3.71 -3.21 9.31
N ASN A 52 -3.76 -2.28 10.26
CA ASN A 52 -4.96 -1.52 10.56
C ASN A 52 -4.98 -0.20 9.77
N GLU A 53 -6.04 0.60 9.96
CA GLU A 53 -6.18 1.89 9.29
C GLU A 53 -4.99 2.83 9.53
N ASP A 54 -4.51 2.95 10.77
CA ASP A 54 -3.41 3.84 11.15
C ASP A 54 -2.08 3.38 10.54
N ASP A 55 -1.83 2.07 10.52
CA ASP A 55 -0.66 1.48 9.88
C ASP A 55 -0.65 1.74 8.38
N LEU A 56 -1.79 1.58 7.71
CA LEU A 56 -1.92 1.87 6.29
C LEU A 56 -1.71 3.36 6.02
N ARG A 57 -2.24 4.25 6.86
CA ARG A 57 -2.04 5.71 6.68
C ARG A 57 -0.57 6.06 6.77
N LYS A 58 0.12 5.53 7.78
CA LYS A 58 1.57 5.69 7.94
C LYS A 58 2.32 5.12 6.74
N PHE A 59 1.96 3.93 6.27
CA PHE A 59 2.58 3.32 5.11
C PHE A 59 2.43 4.19 3.86
N VAL A 60 1.21 4.67 3.57
CA VAL A 60 0.95 5.55 2.43
C VAL A 60 1.73 6.86 2.52
N LEU A 61 1.80 7.47 3.71
CA LEU A 61 2.62 8.67 3.93
C LEU A 61 4.11 8.40 3.69
N GLU A 62 4.63 7.27 4.14
CA GLU A 62 6.04 6.92 3.94
C GLU A 62 6.36 6.61 2.47
N VAL A 63 5.43 5.95 1.74
CA VAL A 63 5.54 5.77 0.28
C VAL A 63 5.46 7.12 -0.44
N ALA A 64 4.54 8.00 -0.05
CA ALA A 64 4.40 9.32 -0.66
C ALA A 64 5.66 10.17 -0.45
N LYS A 65 6.26 10.13 0.76
CA LYS A 65 7.51 10.83 1.07
C LYS A 65 8.72 10.25 0.34
N SER A 66 8.86 8.92 0.37
CA SER A 66 10.04 8.27 -0.22
C SER A 66 9.94 8.16 -1.74
N CYS A 67 8.71 8.26 -2.27
CA CYS A 67 8.31 8.07 -3.66
C CYS A 67 9.20 7.06 -4.38
N PRO A 68 8.98 5.75 -4.12
CA PRO A 68 9.84 4.73 -4.68
C PRO A 68 9.86 4.81 -6.19
N LEU A 69 11.05 4.79 -6.78
CA LEU A 69 11.22 4.96 -8.22
C LEU A 69 10.50 3.88 -9.03
N ASP A 70 10.28 2.72 -8.42
CA ASP A 70 9.68 1.58 -9.08
C ASP A 70 8.55 0.96 -8.24
N ALA A 71 7.32 1.22 -8.67
CA ALA A 71 6.10 0.70 -8.08
C ALA A 71 6.05 -0.83 -8.08
N LYS A 72 6.63 -1.46 -9.12
CA LYS A 72 6.67 -2.92 -9.25
C LYS A 72 7.65 -3.51 -8.26
N ARG A 73 8.80 -2.86 -8.02
CA ARG A 73 9.74 -3.27 -6.95
C ARG A 73 9.11 -3.13 -5.58
N LEU A 74 8.39 -2.04 -5.31
CA LEU A 74 7.65 -1.90 -4.05
C LEU A 74 6.66 -3.06 -3.91
N ARG A 75 5.76 -3.25 -4.89
CA ARG A 75 4.78 -4.33 -4.87
C ARG A 75 5.42 -5.69 -4.63
N LYS A 76 6.52 -6.01 -5.31
CA LYS A 76 7.24 -7.27 -5.12
C LYS A 76 7.70 -7.44 -3.66
N GLY A 77 8.31 -6.41 -3.08
CA GLY A 77 8.71 -6.45 -1.67
C GLY A 77 7.54 -6.53 -0.69
N ILE A 78 6.37 -6.00 -1.05
CA ILE A 78 5.13 -6.14 -0.25
C ILE A 78 4.56 -7.56 -0.33
N ILE A 79 4.56 -8.17 -1.52
CA ILE A 79 4.20 -9.58 -1.70
C ILE A 79 5.15 -10.46 -0.86
N GLU A 80 6.47 -10.21 -0.94
CA GLU A 80 7.47 -10.91 -0.14
C GLU A 80 7.34 -10.65 1.37
N ALA A 81 6.71 -9.54 1.76
CA ALA A 81 6.43 -9.24 3.16
C ALA A 81 5.28 -10.08 3.73
N GLU A 82 4.38 -10.62 2.88
CA GLU A 82 3.22 -11.42 3.28
C GLU A 82 2.39 -10.79 4.43
N GLY A 83 2.21 -9.47 4.39
CA GLY A 83 1.50 -8.70 5.42
C GLY A 83 2.30 -8.41 6.69
N LYS A 84 3.61 -8.73 6.74
CA LYS A 84 4.51 -8.33 7.84
C LYS A 84 4.92 -6.86 7.71
N LYS A 85 4.59 -6.07 8.72
CA LYS A 85 4.82 -4.61 8.72
C LYS A 85 6.27 -4.21 8.45
N GLU A 86 7.21 -4.77 9.23
CA GLU A 86 8.63 -4.39 9.12
C GLU A 86 9.20 -4.65 7.71
N MET A 87 8.83 -5.77 7.11
CA MET A 87 9.25 -6.13 5.75
C MET A 87 8.64 -5.20 4.71
N ALA A 88 7.37 -4.81 4.89
CA ALA A 88 6.70 -3.86 4.03
C ALA A 88 7.35 -2.47 4.06
N TYR A 89 7.69 -1.96 5.25
CA TYR A 89 8.42 -0.69 5.37
C TYR A 89 9.84 -0.78 4.80
N GLN A 90 10.54 -1.90 4.99
CA GLN A 90 11.83 -2.13 4.32
C GLN A 90 11.69 -2.15 2.78
N ALA A 91 10.59 -2.65 2.25
CA ALA A 91 10.34 -2.66 0.81
C ALA A 91 10.24 -1.23 0.25
N ILE A 92 9.62 -0.29 0.97
CA ILE A 92 9.61 1.14 0.61
C ILE A 92 11.04 1.66 0.50
N TYR A 93 11.85 1.45 1.53
CA TYR A 93 13.21 1.95 1.56
C TYR A 93 14.06 1.36 0.42
N LYS A 94 13.99 0.03 0.22
CA LYS A 94 14.71 -0.67 -0.86
C LYS A 94 14.27 -0.24 -2.26
N SER A 95 13.00 0.11 -2.45
CA SER A 95 12.47 0.56 -3.75
C SER A 95 12.71 2.05 -4.00
N SER A 96 13.08 2.82 -2.97
CA SER A 96 13.39 4.26 -3.06
C SER A 96 14.88 4.55 -3.25
N ILE A 97 15.77 3.61 -2.87
CA ILE A 97 17.21 3.75 -3.12
C ILE A 97 17.49 3.57 -4.63
N ARG A 98 18.03 4.63 -5.27
CA ARG A 98 18.68 4.49 -6.59
C ARG A 98 19.89 3.57 -6.43
N PRO A 99 20.10 2.57 -7.30
CA PRO A 99 21.42 1.98 -7.42
C PRO A 99 22.40 3.10 -7.79
N LEU A 100 23.46 3.25 -6.99
CA LEU A 100 24.62 4.11 -7.25
C LEU A 100 25.35 3.65 -8.51
#